data_AF-A0A661C615-F1
#
_entry.id   AF-A0A661C615-F1
#
_cell.length_a   1.000
_cell.length_b   1.000
_cell.length_c   1.000
_cell.angle_alpha   90.00
_cell.angle_beta   90.00
_cell.angle_gamma   90.00
#
_symmetry.space_group_name_H-M   'P 1'
#
loop_
_entity.id
_entity.type
_entity.pdbx_description
1 polymer ?
#
loop_
_entity_poly.entity_id
_entity_poly.type
_entity_poly.pdbx_seq_one_letter_code
_entity_poly.pdbx_strand_id
1 'polypeptide(L)'
;CATTKWNDGTSWPIEAGHPCLGCSEPDFWDGGGFYKALSMPTENITQTVIYTAAGAAAAGVILGTMNKSKKNSAAKAHNKTTIDDLDK
;
A
#
# COMPACT_ATOMS: atom_id res chain seq x y z
N CYS A 1 24.41 14.16 16.75
CA CYS A 1 23.53 13.82 17.90
C CYS A 1 23.34 12.32 18.09
N ALA A 2 22.84 11.57 17.09
CA ALA A 2 22.46 10.15 17.29
C ALA A 2 23.59 9.19 17.68
N THR A 3 24.85 9.48 17.31
CA THR A 3 26.01 8.63 17.63
C THR A 3 26.72 9.09 18.91
N THR A 4 27.23 10.33 18.91
CA THR A 4 28.02 10.88 20.03
C THR A 4 27.17 11.32 21.23
N LYS A 5 25.87 11.56 21.02
CA LYS A 5 24.94 12.15 22.01
C LYS A 5 25.40 13.55 22.51
N TRP A 6 24.82 14.02 23.61
CA TRP A 6 25.10 15.26 24.33
C TRP A 6 25.42 14.97 25.80
N ASN A 7 26.14 15.90 26.44
CA ASN A 7 26.46 15.85 27.88
C ASN A 7 27.16 14.53 28.26
N ASP A 8 28.35 14.30 27.70
CA ASP A 8 29.16 13.09 27.97
C ASP A 8 28.40 11.77 27.71
N GLY A 9 27.67 11.71 26.59
CA GLY A 9 26.93 10.50 26.24
C GLY A 9 25.57 10.33 26.94
N THR A 10 25.12 11.29 27.75
CA THR A 10 23.90 11.16 28.56
C THR A 10 22.64 10.97 27.72
N SER A 11 22.38 11.85 26.74
CA SER A 11 21.15 11.77 25.92
C SER A 11 21.25 12.63 24.65
N TRP A 12 20.18 12.70 23.87
CA TRP A 12 20.02 13.59 22.71
C TRP A 12 18.53 13.83 22.42
N PRO A 13 18.14 14.81 21.57
CA PRO A 13 16.75 15.25 21.46
C PRO A 13 15.72 14.14 21.21
N ILE A 14 16.00 13.22 20.26
CA ILE A 14 15.06 12.13 19.93
C ILE A 14 14.96 11.12 21.06
N GLU A 15 16.05 10.81 21.77
CA GLU A 15 16.02 9.93 22.95
C GLU A 15 15.28 10.58 24.13
N ALA A 16 15.31 11.91 24.23
CA ALA A 16 14.51 12.68 25.18
C ALA A 16 13.03 12.85 24.74
N GLY A 17 12.62 12.26 23.60
CA GLY A 17 11.24 12.28 23.13
C GLY A 17 10.86 13.47 22.25
N HIS A 18 11.82 14.28 21.79
CA HIS A 18 11.56 15.42 20.91
C HIS A 18 12.10 15.16 19.48
N PRO A 19 11.35 15.45 18.41
CA PRO A 19 11.88 15.32 17.05
C PRO A 19 13.12 16.19 16.83
N CYS A 20 14.01 15.74 15.95
CA CYS A 20 15.13 16.56 15.51
C CYS A 20 14.63 17.81 14.79
N LEU A 21 15.11 18.98 15.20
CA LEU A 21 14.75 20.26 14.60
C LEU A 21 15.56 20.60 13.35
N GLY A 22 16.64 19.85 13.07
CA GLY A 22 17.57 20.19 11.99
C GLY A 22 18.48 21.37 12.29
N CYS A 23 18.77 21.67 13.56
CA CYS A 23 19.54 22.88 13.95
C CYS A 23 20.97 22.98 13.39
N SER A 24 21.52 21.91 12.84
CA SER A 24 22.83 21.92 12.15
C SER A 24 22.74 22.26 10.66
N GLU A 25 21.53 22.33 10.10
CA GLU A 25 21.31 22.62 8.68
C GLU A 25 21.11 24.13 8.46
N PRO A 26 21.49 24.66 7.28
CA PRO A 26 21.19 26.03 6.89
C PRO A 26 19.68 26.33 6.92
N ASP A 27 19.32 27.54 7.31
CA ASP A 27 17.94 28.06 7.28
C ASP A 27 16.90 27.17 8.00
N PHE A 28 17.31 26.40 9.02
CA PHE A 28 16.43 25.41 9.65
C PHE A 28 15.16 26.00 10.28
N TRP A 29 15.20 27.27 10.72
CA TRP A 29 14.02 27.98 11.23
C TRP A 29 12.94 28.17 10.16
N ASP A 30 13.34 28.26 8.89
CA ASP A 30 12.46 28.43 7.72
C ASP A 30 12.11 27.09 7.04
N GLY A 31 12.53 25.95 7.62
CA GLY A 31 12.34 24.59 7.09
C GLY A 31 10.90 24.05 7.04
N GLY A 32 9.89 24.91 7.12
CA GLY A 32 8.48 24.54 6.92
C GLY A 32 7.72 24.05 8.16
N GLY A 33 8.38 23.91 9.32
CA GLY A 33 7.79 23.66 10.65
C GLY A 33 8.19 22.32 11.28
N PHE A 34 8.54 22.34 12.57
CA PHE A 34 9.21 21.23 13.27
C PHE A 34 8.40 19.93 13.47
N TYR A 35 7.07 20.00 13.34
CA TYR A 35 6.18 18.85 13.52
C TYR A 35 5.54 18.39 12.21
N LYS A 36 5.96 18.95 11.08
CA LYS A 36 5.58 18.44 9.77
C LYS A 36 6.54 17.32 9.39
N ALA A 37 5.97 16.24 8.87
CA ALA A 37 6.75 15.13 8.36
C ALA A 37 7.66 15.61 7.22
N LEU A 38 8.93 15.23 7.27
CA LEU A 38 9.88 15.42 6.17
C LEU A 38 9.47 14.52 4.99
N SER A 39 9.78 14.93 3.77
CA SER A 39 9.48 14.19 2.53
C SER A 39 10.35 12.95 2.32
N MET A 40 10.83 12.34 3.40
CA MET A 40 11.61 11.10 3.36
C MET A 40 10.68 9.88 3.31
N PRO A 41 11.07 8.79 2.63
CA PRO A 41 10.28 7.56 2.63
C PRO A 41 10.19 7.00 4.05
N THR A 42 8.99 6.98 4.63
CA THR A 42 8.72 6.40 5.95
C THR A 42 8.24 4.95 5.86
N GLU A 43 7.92 4.46 4.66
CA GLU A 43 7.27 3.16 4.51
C GLU A 43 8.24 2.00 4.39
N ASN A 44 7.91 0.92 5.10
CA ASN A 44 8.49 -0.38 4.88
C ASN A 44 7.89 -0.96 3.60
N ILE A 45 8.53 -0.70 2.46
CA ILE A 45 8.05 -1.08 1.13
C ILE A 45 7.61 -2.55 1.04
N THR A 46 8.24 -3.42 1.83
CA THR A 46 7.96 -4.84 1.91
C THR A 46 6.55 -5.11 2.42
N GLN A 47 6.10 -4.41 3.47
CA GLN A 47 4.73 -4.59 3.97
C GLN A 47 3.71 -4.12 2.95
N THR A 48 3.92 -2.95 2.34
CA THR A 48 3.03 -2.41 1.30
C THR A 48 2.91 -3.37 0.11
N VAL A 49 4.03 -3.96 -0.34
CA VAL A 49 4.03 -4.98 -1.41
C VAL A 49 3.27 -6.24 -1.00
N ILE A 50 3.44 -6.73 0.23
CA ILE A 50 2.73 -7.93 0.72
C ILE A 50 1.22 -7.69 0.78
N TYR A 51 0.78 -6.58 1.38
CA TYR A 51 -0.63 -6.27 1.52
C TYR A 51 -1.31 -6.06 0.16
N THR A 52 -0.66 -5.34 -0.75
CA THR A 52 -1.21 -5.11 -2.10
C THR A 52 -1.30 -6.40 -2.90
N ALA A 53 -0.28 -7.26 -2.87
CA ALA A 53 -0.31 -8.56 -3.53
C ALA A 53 -1.43 -9.46 -2.98
N ALA A 54 -1.59 -9.53 -1.66
CA ALA A 54 -2.66 -10.31 -1.03
C ALA A 54 -4.06 -9.81 -1.42
N GLY A 55 -4.27 -8.49 -1.40
CA GLY A 55 -5.53 -7.89 -1.83
C GLY A 55 -5.86 -8.17 -3.30
N ALA A 56 -4.87 -8.04 -4.19
CA ALA A 56 -5.04 -8.32 -5.62
C ALA A 56 -5.36 -9.80 -5.90
N ALA A 57 -4.68 -10.73 -5.22
CA ALA A 57 -4.96 -12.16 -5.35
C ALA A 57 -6.38 -12.50 -4.91
N ALA A 58 -6.84 -11.97 -3.77
CA ALA A 58 -8.21 -12.19 -3.28
C ALA A 58 -9.26 -11.70 -4.29
N ALA A 59 -9.10 -10.47 -4.81
CA ALA A 59 -10.00 -9.92 -5.82
C ALA A 59 -10.02 -10.78 -7.10
N GLY A 60 -8.85 -11.23 -7.56
CA GLY A 60 -8.73 -12.10 -8.73
C GLY A 60 -9.45 -13.43 -8.56
N VAL A 61 -9.33 -14.07 -7.39
CA VAL A 61 -10.05 -15.33 -7.09
C VAL A 61 -11.56 -15.11 -7.07
N ILE A 62 -12.05 -14.05 -6.42
CA ILE A 62 -13.49 -13.73 -6.36
C ILE A 62 -14.04 -13.53 -7.78
N LEU A 63 -13.42 -12.66 -8.57
CA LEU A 63 -13.87 -12.40 -9.95
C LEU A 63 -13.81 -13.65 -10.82
N GLY A 64 -12.73 -14.45 -10.71
CA GLY A 64 -12.58 -15.69 -11.45
C GLY A 64 -13.68 -16.72 -11.15
N THR A 65 -14.02 -16.91 -9.87
CA THR A 65 -15.09 -17.85 -9.47
C THR A 65 -16.47 -17.38 -9.94
N MET A 66 -16.78 -16.08 -9.83
CA MET A 66 -18.04 -15.53 -10.33
C MET A 66 -18.17 -15.70 -11.85
N ASN A 67 -17.10 -15.45 -12.60
CA ASN A 67 -17.13 -15.57 -14.05
C ASN A 67 -17.29 -17.03 -14.50
N LYS A 68 -16.63 -17.97 -13.80
CA LYS A 68 -16.82 -19.42 -14.04
C LYS A 68 -18.25 -19.87 -13.74
N SER A 69 -18.85 -19.39 -12.65
CA SER A 69 -20.24 -19.69 -12.30
C SER A 69 -21.22 -19.16 -13.35
N LYS A 70 -21.03 -17.91 -13.81
CA LYS A 70 -21.84 -17.35 -14.91
C LYS A 70 -21.71 -18.15 -16.19
N LYS A 71 -20.49 -18.53 -16.58
CA LYS A 71 -20.23 -19.37 -17.76
C LYS A 71 -20.94 -20.72 -17.66
N ASN A 72 -20.87 -21.38 -16.49
CA ASN A 72 -21.55 -22.65 -16.26
C ASN A 72 -23.08 -22.51 -16.34
N SER A 73 -23.65 -21.43 -15.78
CA SER A 73 -25.09 -21.16 -15.89
C SER A 73 -25.52 -20.90 -17.34
N ALA A 74 -24.73 -20.12 -18.11
CA ALA A 74 -24.99 -19.88 -19.53
C ALA A 74 -24.90 -21.19 -20.35
N ALA A 75 -23.91 -22.05 -20.07
CA ALA A 75 -23.78 -23.35 -20.70
C ALA A 75 -24.92 -24.32 -20.34
N LYS A 76 -25.57 -24.18 -19.18
CA LYS A 76 -26.77 -24.96 -18.84
C LYS A 76 -28.04 -24.40 -19.48
N ALA A 77 -28.10 -23.07 -19.66
CA ALA A 77 -29.26 -22.37 -20.20
C ALA A 77 -29.31 -22.31 -21.74
N HIS A 78 -28.24 -22.68 -22.45
CA HIS A 78 -28.27 -22.70 -23.91
C HIS A 78 -29.22 -23.81 -24.42
N ASN A 79 -30.20 -23.44 -25.24
CA ASN A 79 -30.95 -24.39 -26.05
C ASN A 79 -30.19 -24.61 -27.36
N LYS A 80 -30.00 -25.86 -27.76
CA LYS A 80 -29.42 -26.17 -29.07
C LYS A 80 -30.49 -25.94 -30.13
N THR A 81 -30.39 -24.83 -30.85
CA THR A 81 -31.15 -24.61 -32.08
C THR A 81 -30.68 -25.61 -33.12
N THR A 82 -31.57 -26.47 -33.60
CA THR A 82 -31.29 -27.37 -34.73
C THR A 82 -31.59 -26.66 -36.05
N ILE A 83 -31.08 -27.20 -37.16
CA ILE A 83 -31.26 -26.62 -38.50
C ILE A 83 -32.75 -26.45 -38.83
N ASP A 84 -33.63 -27.30 -38.27
CA ASP A 84 -35.08 -27.24 -38.44
C ASP A 84 -35.76 -26.00 -37.81
N ASP A 85 -35.13 -25.31 -36.86
CA ASP A 85 -35.66 -24.05 -36.27
C ASP A 85 -35.32 -22.81 -37.12
N LEU A 86 -34.41 -22.93 -38.09
CA LEU A 86 -33.95 -21.83 -38.96
C LEU A 86 -34.67 -21.79 -40.32
N ASP A 87 -35.40 -22.84 -40.68
CA ASP A 87 -36.04 -23.02 -42.00
C ASP A 87 -37.54 -22.66 -41.97
N LYS A 88 -37.92 -21.63 -41.20
CA LYS A 88 -39.30 -21.15 -41.05
C LYS A 88 -39.47 -19.70 -41.43
#